data_AF-A0A485KQ64-F1
#
_entry.id   AF-A0A485KQ64-F1
#
_cell.length_a   1.000
_cell.length_b   1.000
_cell.length_c   1.000
_cell.angle_alpha   90.00
_cell.angle_beta   90.00
_cell.angle_gamma   90.00
#
_symmetry.space_group_name_H-M   'P 1'
#
loop_
_entity.id
_entity.type
_entity.pdbx_description
1 polymer ?
#
loop_
_entity_poly.entity_id
_entity_poly.type
_entity_poly.pdbx_seq_one_letter_code
_entity_poly.pdbx_strand_id
1 'polypeptide(L)'
;MTISNMTPTPPVAAASKQTIEESFRCASTRRAYGTYQKQFESFLKAHKGGIAPETASTEDCTDFSHNLYTSGKKTRPIDLAKSALVAYFSSKNIPPNPAQDTTGRRYVVGLQKFNNNNNADEEKKAHPLKVHELSILLNGLLGLHPFIGSLLHLLLTIGFIGCFRISEELNI
;
A
#
# COMPACT_ATOMS: atom_id res chain seq x y z
N MET A 1 23.78 37.75 21.15
CA MET A 1 23.42 36.49 20.49
C MET A 1 21.91 36.33 20.61
N THR A 2 21.19 36.56 19.51
CA THR A 2 19.73 36.57 19.47
C THR A 2 19.24 35.14 19.27
N ILE A 3 18.49 34.62 20.23
CA ILE A 3 17.87 33.29 20.14
C ILE A 3 16.72 33.40 19.12
N SER A 4 16.85 32.72 17.99
CA SER A 4 15.80 32.62 16.98
C SER A 4 14.67 31.76 17.54
N ASN A 5 13.52 32.39 17.83
CA ASN A 5 12.30 31.69 18.20
C ASN A 5 11.81 30.87 17.00
N MET A 6 12.01 29.56 17.02
CA MET A 6 11.28 28.65 16.15
C MET A 6 9.82 28.63 16.61
N THR A 7 8.94 29.28 15.84
CA THR A 7 7.51 29.20 16.01
C THR A 7 7.06 27.75 15.83
N PRO A 8 6.35 27.14 16.80
CA PRO A 8 5.80 25.80 16.63
C PRO A 8 4.81 25.82 15.45
N THR A 9 4.99 24.92 14.49
CA THR A 9 4.01 24.69 13.42
C THR A 9 2.66 24.42 14.07
N PRO A 10 1.60 25.23 13.79
CA PRO A 10 0.31 25.04 14.41
C PRO A 10 -0.21 23.63 14.07
N PRO A 11 -0.79 22.91 15.04
CA PRO A 11 -1.34 21.59 14.79
C PRO A 11 -2.35 21.69 13.67
N VAL A 12 -2.20 20.82 12.65
CA VAL A 12 -3.13 20.73 11.52
C VAL A 12 -4.53 20.56 12.12
N ALA A 13 -5.39 21.56 11.89
CA ALA A 13 -6.77 21.51 12.38
C ALA A 13 -7.40 20.20 11.90
N ALA A 14 -7.99 19.44 12.82
CA ALA A 14 -8.59 18.16 12.51
C ALA A 14 -9.66 18.35 11.42
N ALA A 15 -9.45 17.73 10.25
CA ALA A 15 -10.38 17.83 9.14
C ALA A 15 -11.74 17.24 9.53
N SER A 16 -12.83 17.86 9.07
CA SER A 16 -14.18 17.34 9.33
C SER A 16 -14.37 15.96 8.70
N LYS A 17 -15.26 15.14 9.28
CA LYS A 17 -15.64 13.83 8.72
C LYS A 17 -16.06 13.93 7.26
N GLN A 18 -16.85 14.95 6.93
CA GLN A 18 -17.30 15.21 5.55
C GLN A 18 -16.12 15.51 4.63
N THR A 19 -15.17 16.35 5.05
CA THR A 19 -13.97 16.66 4.26
C THR A 19 -13.13 15.40 3.97
N ILE A 20 -13.03 14.48 4.94
CA ILE A 20 -12.32 13.20 4.76
C ILE A 20 -13.08 12.31 3.77
N GLU A 21 -14.41 12.21 3.87
CA GLU A 21 -15.22 11.43 2.92
C GLU A 21 -15.19 12.01 1.51
N GLU A 22 -15.19 13.34 1.36
CA GLU A 22 -15.07 14.02 0.07
C GLU A 22 -13.70 13.75 -0.57
N SER A 23 -12.64 13.62 0.25
CA SER A 23 -11.29 13.29 -0.24
C SER A 23 -11.24 11.91 -0.90
N PHE A 24 -12.12 10.98 -0.53
CA PHE A 24 -12.23 9.69 -1.20
C PHE A 24 -12.69 9.83 -2.65
N ARG A 25 -13.45 10.88 -2.98
CA ARG A 25 -13.91 11.19 -4.34
C ARG A 25 -12.83 11.85 -5.20
N CYS A 26 -11.62 12.09 -4.66
CA CYS A 26 -10.52 12.72 -5.37
C CYS A 26 -10.13 11.98 -6.66
N ALA A 27 -9.51 12.73 -7.58
CA ALA A 27 -9.15 12.25 -8.91
C ALA A 27 -8.22 11.02 -8.89
N SER A 28 -7.37 10.87 -7.86
CA SER A 28 -6.49 9.71 -7.68
C SER A 28 -7.28 8.41 -7.48
N THR A 29 -8.26 8.41 -6.57
CA THR A 29 -9.14 7.26 -6.31
C THR A 29 -9.94 6.90 -7.55
N ARG A 30 -10.50 7.89 -8.25
CA ARG A 30 -11.24 7.66 -9.52
C ARG A 30 -10.36 7.02 -10.59
N ARG A 31 -9.13 7.50 -10.76
CA ARG A 31 -8.17 6.92 -11.71
C ARG A 31 -7.86 5.48 -11.36
N ALA A 32 -7.53 5.19 -10.10
CA ALA A 32 -7.25 3.82 -9.65
C ALA A 32 -8.44 2.88 -9.90
N TYR A 33 -9.66 3.35 -9.62
CA TYR A 33 -10.88 2.56 -9.84
C TYR A 33 -11.10 2.28 -11.33
N GLY A 34 -10.97 3.31 -12.18
CA GLY A 34 -11.06 3.13 -13.62
C GLY A 34 -10.01 2.17 -14.18
N THR A 35 -8.80 2.14 -13.61
CA THR A 35 -7.77 1.16 -13.98
C THR A 35 -8.21 -0.27 -13.69
N TYR A 36 -8.68 -0.56 -12.47
CA TYR A 36 -9.11 -1.92 -12.11
C TYR A 36 -10.38 -2.36 -12.85
N GLN A 37 -11.29 -1.43 -13.14
CA GLN A 37 -12.47 -1.72 -13.97
C GLN A 37 -12.06 -2.15 -15.39
N LYS A 38 -11.13 -1.43 -16.03
CA LYS A 38 -10.59 -1.82 -17.34
C LYS A 38 -9.86 -3.17 -17.29
N GLN A 39 -9.09 -3.42 -16.24
CA GLN A 39 -8.41 -4.71 -16.06
C GLN A 39 -9.42 -5.86 -15.91
N PHE A 40 -10.54 -5.62 -15.22
CA PHE A 40 -11.61 -6.59 -15.09
C PHE A 40 -12.27 -6.88 -16.43
N GLU A 41 -12.59 -5.85 -17.23
CA GLU A 41 -13.10 -6.03 -18.60
C GLU A 41 -12.15 -6.84 -19.47
N SER A 42 -10.84 -6.55 -19.41
CA SER A 42 -9.81 -7.32 -20.12
C SER A 42 -9.76 -8.77 -19.65
N PHE A 43 -9.88 -9.01 -18.34
CA PHE A 43 -9.92 -10.35 -17.76
C PHE A 43 -11.13 -11.15 -18.26
N LEU A 44 -12.32 -10.56 -18.25
CA LEU A 44 -13.53 -11.23 -18.74
C LEU A 44 -13.43 -11.58 -20.23
N LYS A 45 -12.85 -10.69 -21.03
CA LYS A 45 -12.57 -10.95 -22.45
C LYS A 45 -11.59 -12.11 -22.66
N ALA A 46 -10.54 -12.17 -21.87
CA ALA A 46 -9.49 -13.18 -22.03
C ALA A 46 -9.89 -14.57 -21.47
N HIS A 47 -10.64 -14.61 -20.36
CA HIS A 47 -10.83 -15.85 -19.58
C HIS A 47 -12.27 -16.31 -19.42
N LYS A 48 -13.26 -15.45 -19.70
CA LYS A 48 -14.68 -15.74 -19.47
C LYS A 48 -15.53 -15.56 -20.74
N GLY A 49 -14.93 -15.76 -21.91
CA GLY A 49 -15.62 -15.69 -23.20
C GLY A 49 -16.15 -14.30 -23.57
N GLY A 50 -15.66 -13.24 -22.94
CA GLY A 50 -16.08 -11.87 -23.24
C GLY A 50 -17.49 -11.52 -22.76
N ILE A 51 -17.97 -12.18 -21.71
CA ILE A 51 -19.20 -11.75 -21.05
C ILE A 51 -19.14 -10.27 -20.65
N ALA A 52 -20.31 -9.62 -20.69
CA ALA A 52 -20.43 -8.25 -20.25
C ALA A 52 -20.08 -8.16 -18.75
N PRO A 53 -19.36 -7.11 -18.30
CA PRO A 53 -19.07 -6.94 -16.89
C PRO A 53 -20.32 -6.87 -16.02
N GLU A 54 -21.45 -6.38 -16.56
CA GLU A 54 -22.72 -6.31 -15.84
C GLU A 54 -23.35 -7.67 -15.55
N THR A 55 -23.00 -8.70 -16.32
CA THR A 55 -23.49 -10.08 -16.12
C THR A 55 -22.53 -10.94 -15.31
N ALA A 56 -21.41 -10.36 -14.85
CA ALA A 56 -20.42 -11.08 -14.09
C ALA A 56 -20.97 -11.56 -12.74
N SER A 57 -20.64 -12.80 -12.39
CA SER A 57 -21.03 -13.44 -11.16
C SER A 57 -20.08 -13.10 -10.01
N THR A 58 -20.46 -13.50 -8.79
CA THR A 58 -19.58 -13.48 -7.63
C THR A 58 -18.30 -14.29 -7.85
N GLU A 59 -18.41 -15.41 -8.57
CA GLU A 59 -17.27 -16.28 -8.90
C GLU A 59 -16.30 -15.53 -9.82
N ASP A 60 -16.79 -14.84 -10.85
CA ASP A 60 -15.94 -14.06 -11.76
C ASP A 60 -15.18 -12.93 -11.04
N CYS A 61 -15.80 -12.30 -10.04
CA CYS A 61 -15.13 -11.29 -9.21
C CYS A 61 -14.02 -11.91 -8.33
N THR A 62 -14.25 -13.13 -7.84
CA THR A 62 -13.26 -13.85 -7.01
C THR A 62 -12.13 -14.39 -7.87
N ASP A 63 -12.43 -14.93 -9.05
CA ASP A 63 -11.46 -15.38 -10.04
C ASP A 63 -10.57 -14.24 -10.54
N PHE A 64 -11.15 -13.06 -10.75
CA PHE A 64 -10.35 -11.87 -11.06
C PHE A 64 -9.37 -11.53 -9.92
N SER A 65 -9.82 -11.60 -8.68
CA SER A 65 -8.97 -11.40 -7.50
C SER A 65 -7.85 -12.43 -7.44
N HIS A 66 -8.13 -13.68 -7.81
CA HIS A 66 -7.13 -14.74 -7.95
C HIS A 66 -6.14 -14.47 -9.07
N ASN A 67 -6.62 -14.04 -10.24
CA ASN A 67 -5.76 -13.70 -11.37
C ASN A 67 -4.82 -12.53 -11.07
N LEU A 68 -5.28 -11.52 -10.31
CA LEU A 68 -4.41 -10.45 -9.82
C LEU A 68 -3.30 -10.99 -8.91
N TYR A 69 -3.65 -11.92 -8.02
CA TYR A 69 -2.69 -12.55 -7.12
C TYR A 69 -1.65 -13.39 -7.88
N THR A 70 -2.07 -14.24 -8.82
CA THR A 70 -1.15 -15.04 -9.65
C THR A 70 -0.27 -14.17 -10.55
N SER A 71 -0.74 -12.99 -10.94
CA SER A 71 0.04 -11.95 -11.62
C SER A 71 1.03 -11.20 -10.69
N GLY A 72 1.20 -11.66 -9.45
CA GLY A 72 2.14 -11.10 -8.47
C GLY A 72 1.63 -9.86 -7.72
N LYS A 73 0.33 -9.54 -7.78
CA LYS A 73 -0.21 -8.43 -6.99
C LYS A 73 -0.36 -8.82 -5.52
N LYS A 74 0.05 -7.92 -4.64
CA LYS A 74 -0.12 -8.04 -3.19
C LYS A 74 -1.57 -7.82 -2.76
N THR A 75 -1.88 -8.18 -1.51
CA THR A 75 -3.23 -8.10 -0.93
C THR A 75 -3.84 -6.71 -0.98
N ARG A 76 -3.06 -5.65 -0.71
CA ARG A 76 -3.55 -4.25 -0.73
C ARG A 76 -4.10 -3.81 -2.10
N PRO A 77 -3.36 -3.96 -3.22
CA PRO A 77 -3.90 -3.76 -4.57
C PRO A 77 -5.17 -4.57 -4.88
N ILE A 78 -5.24 -5.82 -4.42
CA ILE A 78 -6.40 -6.70 -4.65
C ILE A 78 -7.64 -6.19 -3.90
N ASP A 79 -7.47 -5.76 -2.65
CA ASP A 79 -8.55 -5.16 -1.86
C ASP A 79 -9.07 -3.85 -2.49
N LEU A 80 -8.16 -3.05 -3.05
CA LEU A 80 -8.51 -1.85 -3.81
C LEU A 80 -9.28 -2.20 -5.09
N ALA A 81 -8.89 -3.25 -5.81
CA ALA A 81 -9.59 -3.74 -7.00
C ALA A 81 -11.01 -4.22 -6.66
N LYS A 82 -11.17 -4.99 -5.57
CA LYS A 82 -12.50 -5.38 -5.05
C LYS A 82 -13.36 -4.14 -4.78
N SER A 83 -12.83 -3.13 -4.11
CA SER A 83 -13.55 -1.89 -3.81
C SER A 83 -13.97 -1.15 -5.09
N ALA A 84 -13.11 -1.14 -6.11
CA ALA A 84 -13.41 -0.57 -7.42
C ALA A 84 -14.55 -1.31 -8.14
N LEU A 85 -14.61 -2.64 -8.03
CA LEU A 85 -15.72 -3.44 -8.56
C LEU A 85 -17.02 -3.18 -7.81
N VAL A 86 -16.98 -3.11 -6.47
CA VAL A 86 -18.16 -2.75 -5.67
C VAL A 86 -18.73 -1.41 -6.13
N ALA A 87 -17.88 -0.39 -6.31
CA ALA A 87 -18.29 0.92 -6.80
C ALA A 87 -18.83 0.86 -8.24
N TYR A 88 -18.24 0.01 -9.10
CA TYR A 88 -18.70 -0.19 -10.48
C TYR A 88 -20.12 -0.78 -10.54
N PHE A 89 -20.36 -1.91 -9.87
CA PHE A 89 -21.68 -2.54 -9.86
C PHE A 89 -22.74 -1.65 -9.19
N SER A 90 -22.34 -0.88 -8.19
CA SER A 90 -23.23 0.10 -7.54
C SER A 90 -23.60 1.24 -8.48
N SER A 91 -22.66 1.77 -9.28
CA SER A 91 -22.97 2.82 -10.25
C SER A 91 -23.83 2.33 -11.42
N LYS A 92 -23.79 1.03 -11.70
CA LYS A 92 -24.62 0.34 -12.71
C LYS A 92 -25.98 -0.13 -12.18
N ASN A 93 -26.27 0.08 -10.89
CA ASN A 93 -27.51 -0.37 -10.24
C ASN A 93 -27.77 -1.88 -10.43
N ILE A 94 -26.78 -2.72 -10.15
CA ILE A 94 -26.89 -4.18 -10.24
C ILE A 94 -27.08 -4.78 -8.83
N PRO A 95 -28.33 -5.07 -8.41
CA PRO A 95 -28.61 -5.83 -7.20
C PRO A 95 -28.89 -7.33 -7.51
N PRO A 96 -28.36 -8.27 -6.72
CA PRO A 96 -27.34 -8.07 -5.68
C PRO A 96 -25.97 -7.75 -6.30
N ASN A 97 -25.15 -6.94 -5.60
CA ASN A 97 -23.82 -6.59 -6.08
C ASN A 97 -22.86 -7.79 -5.93
N PRO A 98 -22.38 -8.39 -7.04
CA PRO A 98 -21.57 -9.62 -6.98
C PRO A 98 -20.23 -9.41 -6.26
N ALA A 99 -19.66 -8.20 -6.32
CA ALA A 99 -18.41 -7.88 -5.64
C ALA A 99 -18.56 -7.61 -4.12
N GLN A 100 -19.80 -7.44 -3.63
CA GLN A 100 -20.09 -7.29 -2.20
C GLN A 100 -20.33 -8.62 -1.48
N ASP A 101 -20.42 -9.74 -2.22
CA ASP A 101 -20.65 -11.03 -1.60
C ASP A 101 -19.56 -11.41 -0.58
N THR A 102 -19.98 -12.20 0.42
CA THR A 102 -19.11 -12.63 1.52
C THR A 102 -17.97 -13.53 1.06
N THR A 103 -18.12 -14.26 -0.05
CA THR A 103 -17.11 -15.14 -0.63
C THR A 103 -15.88 -14.36 -1.06
N GLY A 104 -16.06 -13.27 -1.79
CA GLY A 104 -14.95 -12.40 -2.21
C GLY A 104 -14.22 -11.77 -1.03
N ARG A 105 -14.95 -11.41 0.04
CA ARG A 105 -14.33 -10.90 1.28
C ARG A 105 -13.50 -11.99 1.98
N ARG A 106 -14.04 -13.21 2.11
CA ARG A 106 -13.32 -14.35 2.72
C ARG A 106 -12.06 -14.68 1.94
N TYR A 107 -12.10 -14.60 0.62
CA TYR A 107 -10.94 -14.82 -0.24
C TYR A 107 -9.81 -13.82 0.01
N VAL A 108 -10.10 -12.51 0.00
CA VAL A 108 -9.06 -11.48 0.25
C VAL A 108 -8.45 -11.61 1.65
N VAL A 109 -9.27 -11.88 2.67
CA VAL A 109 -8.78 -12.14 4.04
C VAL A 109 -7.95 -13.42 4.09
N GLY A 110 -8.37 -14.47 3.37
CA GLY A 110 -7.64 -15.73 3.23
C GLY A 110 -6.27 -15.52 2.61
N LEU A 111 -6.18 -14.74 1.52
CA LEU A 111 -4.92 -14.35 0.88
C LEU A 111 -4.01 -13.59 1.85
N GLN A 112 -4.55 -12.66 2.64
CA GLN A 112 -3.75 -11.94 3.64
C GLN A 112 -3.11 -12.90 4.65
N LYS A 113 -3.91 -13.83 5.19
CA LYS A 113 -3.42 -14.84 6.14
C LYS A 113 -2.41 -15.78 5.49
N PHE A 114 -2.67 -16.21 4.26
CA PHE A 114 -1.76 -17.06 3.50
C PHE A 114 -0.41 -16.38 3.26
N ASN A 115 -0.41 -15.12 2.81
CA ASN A 115 0.82 -14.37 2.55
C ASN A 115 1.65 -14.14 3.82
N ASN A 116 0.98 -13.83 4.93
CA ASN A 116 1.64 -13.67 6.23
C ASN A 116 2.29 -14.98 6.69
N ASN A 117 1.60 -16.11 6.56
CA ASN A 117 2.12 -17.42 6.98
C ASN A 117 3.27 -17.92 6.11
N ASN A 118 3.30 -17.53 4.83
CA ASN A 118 4.32 -17.97 3.88
C ASN A 118 5.47 -16.96 3.70
N ASN A 119 5.57 -15.93 4.56
CA ASN A 119 6.56 -14.86 4.46
C ASN A 119 6.61 -14.13 3.10
N ALA A 120 5.59 -14.28 2.24
CA ALA A 120 5.55 -13.67 0.91
C ALA A 120 5.49 -12.13 0.96
N ASP A 121 5.06 -11.57 2.10
CA ASP A 121 5.10 -10.12 2.36
C ASP A 121 6.36 -9.67 3.13
N GLU A 122 7.06 -10.57 3.81
CA GLU A 122 8.25 -10.29 4.62
C GLU A 122 9.52 -10.13 3.76
N GLU A 123 9.57 -10.70 2.55
CA GLU A 123 10.73 -10.60 1.64
C GLU A 123 11.13 -9.15 1.28
N LYS A 124 10.26 -8.17 1.55
CA LYS A 124 10.55 -6.73 1.35
C LYS A 124 10.46 -5.87 2.61
N LYS A 125 10.21 -6.44 3.80
CA LYS A 125 10.40 -5.65 5.01
C LYS A 125 11.90 -5.56 5.24
N ALA A 126 12.43 -4.35 5.25
CA ALA A 126 13.78 -4.13 5.74
C ALA A 126 13.86 -4.75 7.13
N HIS A 127 14.83 -5.65 7.34
CA HIS A 127 15.10 -6.22 8.65
C HIS A 127 15.25 -5.07 9.63
N PRO A 128 14.38 -4.98 10.67
CA PRO A 128 14.49 -3.91 11.64
C PRO A 128 15.85 -4.04 12.33
N LEU A 129 16.73 -3.07 12.09
CA LEU A 129 18.06 -3.06 12.68
C LEU A 129 17.89 -3.13 14.20
N LYS A 130 18.57 -4.06 14.88
CA LYS A 130 18.58 -4.11 16.34
C LYS A 130 19.66 -3.18 16.88
N VAL A 131 19.50 -2.69 18.11
CA VAL A 131 20.52 -1.84 18.79
C VAL A 131 21.91 -2.50 18.78
N HIS A 132 21.95 -3.82 18.95
CA HIS A 132 23.20 -4.60 18.89
C HIS A 132 23.84 -4.58 17.49
N GLU A 133 23.04 -4.76 16.43
CA GLU A 133 23.50 -4.74 15.04
C GLU A 133 23.95 -3.33 14.63
N LEU A 134 23.24 -2.30 15.09
CA LEU A 134 23.67 -0.90 14.93
C LEU A 134 25.03 -0.67 15.60
N SER A 135 25.22 -1.16 16.83
CA SER A 135 26.48 -0.98 17.56
C SER A 135 27.65 -1.65 16.84
N ILE A 136 27.45 -2.85 16.27
CA ILE A 136 28.46 -3.53 15.44
C ILE A 136 28.77 -2.71 14.20
N LEU A 137 27.74 -2.20 13.52
CA LEU A 137 27.90 -1.41 12.30
C LEU A 137 28.65 -0.11 12.56
N LEU A 138 28.28 0.63 13.62
CA LEU A 138 28.98 1.85 14.03
C LEU A 138 30.43 1.55 14.38
N ASN A 139 30.72 0.51 15.15
CA ASN A 139 32.10 0.15 15.48
C ASN A 139 32.92 -0.28 14.25
N GLY A 140 32.31 -0.95 13.27
CA GLY A 140 32.97 -1.31 12.01
C GLY A 140 33.33 -0.11 11.14
N LEU A 141 32.63 1.02 11.28
CA LEU A 141 32.88 2.25 10.53
C LEU A 141 34.09 3.05 11.05
N LEU A 142 34.66 2.69 12.21
CA LEU A 142 35.85 3.34 12.77
C LEU A 142 37.11 3.15 11.91
N GLY A 143 37.12 2.15 11.02
CA GLY A 143 38.23 1.89 10.10
C GLY A 143 38.19 2.71 8.80
N LEU A 144 37.15 3.50 8.57
CA LEU A 144 37.04 4.37 7.39
C LEU A 144 37.76 5.71 7.60
N HIS A 145 37.94 6.45 6.51
CA HIS A 145 38.42 7.83 6.57
C HIS A 145 37.56 8.65 7.57
N PRO A 146 38.15 9.42 8.51
CA PRO A 146 37.43 10.04 9.63
C PRO A 146 36.19 10.83 9.23
N PHE A 147 36.25 11.52 8.09
CA PHE A 147 35.12 12.27 7.52
C PHE A 147 33.96 11.35 7.09
N ILE A 148 34.26 10.25 6.40
CA ILE A 148 33.23 9.33 5.88
C ILE A 148 32.63 8.51 7.02
N GLY A 149 33.47 8.04 7.95
CA GLY A 149 33.02 7.30 9.14
C GLY A 149 32.06 8.14 10.00
N SER A 150 32.41 9.40 10.24
CA SER A 150 31.56 10.33 11.02
C SER A 150 30.23 10.65 10.33
N LEU A 151 30.25 10.82 8.99
CA LEU A 151 29.03 11.06 8.22
C LEU A 151 28.07 9.86 8.26
N LEU A 152 28.60 8.65 8.08
CA LEU A 152 27.81 7.42 8.16
C LEU A 152 27.28 7.19 9.58
N HIS A 153 28.08 7.45 10.62
CA HIS A 153 27.63 7.42 12.02
C HIS A 153 26.44 8.33 12.27
N LEU A 154 26.52 9.58 11.80
CA LEU A 154 25.44 10.54 11.96
C LEU A 154 24.16 10.06 11.27
N LEU A 155 24.24 9.69 10.00
CA LEU A 155 23.10 9.21 9.21
C LEU A 155 22.46 7.94 9.80
N LEU A 156 23.28 6.98 10.25
CA LEU A 156 22.79 5.75 10.86
C LEU A 156 22.11 6.00 12.20
N THR A 157 22.64 6.92 13.02
CA THR A 157 22.08 7.21 14.34
C THR A 157 20.78 8.02 14.24
N ILE A 158 20.73 9.03 13.37
CA ILE A 158 19.51 9.82 13.13
C ILE A 158 18.43 8.95 12.48
N GLY A 159 18.78 8.17 11.44
CA GLY A 159 17.85 7.26 10.79
C GLY A 159 17.31 6.17 11.73
N PHE A 160 18.13 5.69 12.66
CA PHE A 160 17.71 4.70 13.67
C PHE A 160 16.78 5.29 14.74
N ILE A 161 17.08 6.48 15.26
CA ILE A 161 16.28 7.13 16.32
C ILE A 161 14.99 7.73 15.73
N GLY A 162 15.07 8.34 14.56
CA GLY A 162 13.96 9.04 13.91
C GLY A 162 13.07 8.14 13.06
N CYS A 163 13.44 6.88 12.85
CA CYS A 163 12.76 5.97 11.91
C CYS A 163 12.64 6.54 10.48
N PHE A 164 13.51 7.47 10.11
CA PHE A 164 13.51 8.08 8.79
C PHE A 164 14.14 7.15 7.77
N ARG A 165 13.68 7.24 6.52
CA ARG A 165 14.42 6.63 5.42
C ARG A 165 15.62 7.51 5.15
N ILE A 166 16.81 6.93 5.02
CA ILE A 166 18.06 7.69 4.73
C ILE A 166 17.88 8.58 3.48
N SER A 167 17.10 8.16 2.48
CA SER A 167 16.74 8.99 1.31
C SER A 167 15.99 10.29 1.66
N GLU A 168 15.18 10.27 2.73
CA GLU A 168 14.43 11.43 3.23
C GLU A 168 15.35 12.43 3.95
N GLU A 169 16.41 11.95 4.61
CA GLU A 169 17.43 12.79 5.26
C GLU A 169 18.42 13.41 4.26
N LEU A 170 18.70 12.74 3.15
CA LEU A 170 19.59 13.24 2.09
C LEU A 170 18.89 14.16 1.08
N ASN A 171 17.55 14.27 1.10
CA ASN A 171 16.76 15.07 0.16
C ASN A 171 17.13 14.81 -1.33
N ILE A 172 17.23 13.53 -1.70
CA ILE A 172 17.46 13.03 -3.08
C ILE A 172 16.26 12.18 -3.51
#